data_AF-A0A0P0N2F0-F1
#
_entry.id   AF-A0A0P0N2F0-F1
#
_cell.length_a   1.000
_cell.length_b   1.000
_cell.length_c   1.000
_cell.angle_alpha   90.00
_cell.angle_beta   90.00
_cell.angle_gamma   90.00
#
_symmetry.space_group_name_H-M   'P 1'
#
loop_
_entity.id
_entity.type
_entity.pdbx_description
1 polymer ?
#
loop_
_entity_poly.entity_id
_entity_poly.type
_entity_poly.pdbx_seq_one_letter_code
_entity_poly.pdbx_strand_id
1 'polypeptide(L)' 'MSRAEATKSTVGDTVPMEVLERVAGELRRFGVRVYVMPDPRGVPDLYIREEDNALLDRLCDEKKLSKAAEELLC' A
#
# COMPACT_ATOMS: atom_id res chain seq x y z
N MET A 1 -10.28 -4.69 -21.59
CA MET A 1 -10.56 -4.84 -20.14
C MET A 1 -9.70 -3.79 -19.44
N SER A 2 -10.31 -2.76 -18.84
CA SER A 2 -9.55 -1.64 -18.26
C SER A 2 -8.83 -2.14 -17.01
N ARG A 3 -7.50 -2.21 -17.08
CA ARG A 3 -6.63 -2.63 -15.98
C ARG A 3 -6.66 -1.47 -15.00
N ALA A 4 -7.36 -1.64 -13.88
CA ALA A 4 -7.41 -0.65 -12.81
C ALA A 4 -5.98 -0.18 -12.53
N GLU A 5 -5.75 1.10 -12.83
CA GLU A 5 -4.48 1.76 -12.65
C GLU A 5 -4.22 1.73 -11.13
N ALA A 6 -3.18 1.00 -10.74
CA ALA A 6 -2.76 0.86 -9.35
C ALA A 6 -1.41 1.55 -9.27
N THR A 7 -1.34 2.60 -8.45
CA THR A 7 -0.09 3.31 -8.25
C THR A 7 0.86 2.43 -7.44
N LYS A 8 2.03 2.16 -8.00
CA LYS A 8 3.09 1.40 -7.34
C LYS A 8 3.75 2.29 -6.28
N SER A 9 3.61 1.95 -5.00
CA SER A 9 4.53 2.51 -4.00
C SER A 9 5.83 1.74 -4.11
N THR A 10 6.90 2.39 -4.56
CA THR A 10 8.16 1.70 -4.87
C THR A 10 8.93 1.52 -3.57
N VAL A 11 8.76 0.40 -2.88
CA VAL A 11 9.63 0.10 -1.74
C VAL A 11 10.95 -0.49 -2.26
N GLY A 12 12.02 0.30 -2.10
CA GLY A 12 13.34 0.06 -2.70
C GLY A 12 14.15 -1.09 -2.11
N ASP A 13 13.69 -1.71 -1.02
CA ASP A 13 14.29 -2.88 -0.38
C ASP A 13 13.22 -3.94 -0.12
N THR A 14 13.62 -5.22 -0.06
CA THR A 14 12.71 -6.35 0.13
C THR A 14 11.96 -6.24 1.45
N VAL A 15 10.76 -5.65 1.44
CA VAL A 15 9.89 -5.59 2.61
C VAL A 15 9.45 -7.02 2.93
N PRO A 16 9.61 -7.49 4.18
CA PRO A 16 9.11 -8.81 4.55
C PRO A 16 7.61 -8.90 4.30
N MET A 17 7.14 -10.05 3.80
CA MET A 17 5.73 -10.31 3.54
C MET A 17 4.84 -9.99 4.75
N GLU A 18 5.29 -10.34 5.96
CA GLU A 18 4.57 -10.05 7.22
C GLU A 18 4.32 -8.55 7.43
N VAL A 19 5.28 -7.70 7.04
CA VAL A 19 5.14 -6.24 7.15
C VAL A 19 4.14 -5.74 6.11
N LEU A 20 4.21 -6.23 4.87
CA LEU A 20 3.24 -5.89 3.81
C LEU A 20 1.82 -6.31 4.20
N GLU A 21 1.63 -7.51 4.75
CA GLU A 21 0.34 -7.99 5.23
C GLU A 21 -0.20 -7.16 6.39
N ARG A 22 0.67 -6.77 7.32
CA ARG A 22 0.31 -5.91 8.44
C ARG A 22 -0.18 -4.54 7.96
N VAL A 23 0.57 -3.90 7.07
CA VAL A 23 0.22 -2.59 6.49
C VAL A 23 -1.04 -2.71 5.65
N ALA A 24 -1.18 -3.78 4.86
CA ALA A 24 -2.38 -4.04 4.09
C ALA A 24 -3.62 -4.20 4.98
N GLY A 25 -3.51 -4.94 6.08
CA GLY A 25 -4.58 -5.12 7.06
C GLY A 25 -5.00 -3.80 7.71
N GLU A 26 -4.06 -2.92 7.98
CA GLU A 26 -4.33 -1.59 8.53
C GLU A 26 -5.05 -0.68 7.55
N LEU A 27 -4.56 -0.57 6.31
CA LEU A 27 -5.18 0.24 5.26
C LEU A 27 -6.63 -0.18 5.00
N ARG A 28 -6.90 -1.49 5.02
CA ARG A 28 -8.26 -2.03 4.90
C ARG A 28 -9.18 -1.59 6.04
N ARG A 29 -8.68 -1.33 7.25
CA ARG A 29 -9.49 -0.79 8.37
C ARG A 29 -9.96 0.64 8.10
N PHE A 30 -9.22 1.39 7.31
CA PHE A 30 -9.59 2.73 6.86
C PHE A 30 -10.41 2.73 5.56
N GLY A 31 -10.70 1.55 5.00
CA GLY A 31 -11.46 1.41 3.76
C GLY A 31 -10.62 1.54 2.48
N VAL A 32 -9.28 1.64 2.60
CA VAL A 32 -8.37 1.67 1.45
C VAL A 32 -8.29 0.26 0.84
N ARG A 33 -8.54 0.11 -0.46
CA ARG A 33 -8.48 -1.18 -1.15
C ARG A 33 -7.04 -1.44 -1.60
N VAL A 34 -6.45 -2.45 -0.97
CA VAL A 34 -5.04 -2.81 -1.18
C VAL A 34 -4.86 -4.29 -1.45
N TYR A 35 -3.90 -4.59 -2.33
CA TYR A 35 -3.55 -5.94 -2.77
C TYR A 35 -2.07 -6.17 -2.54
N VAL A 36 -1.73 -7.32 -1.96
CA VAL A 36 -0.35 -7.80 -1.87
C VAL A 36 -0.14 -8.82 -2.98
N MET A 37 0.73 -8.51 -3.92
CA MET A 37 1.01 -9.36 -5.08
C MET A 37 2.50 -9.30 -5.42
N PRO A 38 3.08 -10.37 -5.99
CA PRO A 38 4.46 -10.32 -6.46
C PRO A 38 4.61 -9.31 -7.62
N ASP A 39 5.65 -8.50 -7.56
CA ASP A 39 6.11 -7.63 -8.64
C ASP A 39 6.65 -8.46 -9.83
N PRO A 40 7.02 -7.84 -10.96
CA PRO A 40 7.56 -8.55 -12.12
C PRO A 40 8.84 -9.37 -11.87
N ARG A 41 9.54 -9.13 -10.76
CA ARG A 41 10.73 -9.87 -10.32
C ARG A 41 10.39 -10.99 -9.32
N GLY A 42 9.11 -11.17 -8.99
CA GLY A 42 8.64 -12.17 -8.02
C GLY A 42 8.71 -11.70 -6.56
N VAL A 43 8.99 -10.42 -6.32
CA VAL A 43 9.11 -9.87 -4.96
C VAL A 43 7.74 -9.37 -4.50
N PRO A 44 7.23 -9.78 -3.33
CA PRO A 44 5.97 -9.27 -2.80
C PRO A 44 5.96 -7.73 -2.73
N ASP A 45 4.89 -7.11 -3.21
CA ASP A 45 4.71 -5.67 -3.25
C ASP A 45 3.25 -5.29 -2.93
N LEU A 46 3.03 -4.04 -2.53
CA LEU A 46 1.72 -3.52 -2.13
C LEU A 46 1.16 -2.58 -3.19
N TYR A 47 -0.05 -2.91 -3.65
CA TYR A 47 -0.76 -2.17 -4.70
C TYR A 47 -2.00 -1.52 -4.12
N ILE A 48 -2.16 -0.23 -4.36
CA ILE A 48 -3.30 0.57 -3.93
C ILE A 48 -4.09 0.98 -5.17
N ARG A 49 -5.42 0.91 -5.10
CA ARG A 49 -6.27 1.39 -6.20
C ARG A 49 -6.17 2.90 -6.29
N GLU A 50 -6.05 3.44 -7.49
CA GLU A 50 -5.95 4.90 -7.70
C GLU A 50 -7.11 5.69 -7.10
N GLU A 51 -8.32 5.12 -7.12
CA GLU A 51 -9.51 5.71 -6.48
C GLU A 51 -9.31 6.00 -4.98
N ASP A 52 -8.42 5.26 -4.32
CA ASP A 52 -8.15 5.36 -2.89
C ASP A 52 -6.88 6.16 -2.57
N ASN A 53 -6.13 6.65 -3.58
CA ASN A 53 -4.91 7.45 -3.36
C ASN A 53 -5.22 8.73 -2.57
N ALA A 54 -6.30 9.44 -2.92
CA ALA A 54 -6.68 10.66 -2.20
C ALA A 54 -7.04 10.40 -0.72
N LEU A 55 -7.55 9.20 -0.41
CA LEU A 55 -7.78 8.78 0.97
C LEU A 55 -6.46 8.46 1.66
N LEU A 56 -5.54 7.77 0.99
CA LEU A 56 -4.21 7.46 1.50
C LEU A 56 -3.43 8.74 1.84
N ASP A 57 -3.37 9.70 0.92
CA ASP A 57 -2.69 10.98 1.09
C ASP A 57 -3.21 11.70 2.35
N ARG A 58 -4.54 11.73 2.50
CA ARG A 58 -5.19 12.30 3.68
C ARG A 58 -4.83 11.57 4.97
N LEU A 59 -4.72 10.24 4.95
CA LEU A 59 -4.34 9.45 6.12
C LEU A 59 -2.87 9.67 6.50
N CYS A 60 -1.99 9.85 5.51
CA CYS A 60 -0.59 10.26 5.69
C CYS A 60 -0.51 11.65 6.34
N ASP A 61 -1.23 12.63 5.81
CA ASP A 61 -1.26 14.00 6.34
C ASP A 61 -1.80 14.06 7.78
N GLU A 62 -2.86 13.31 8.06
CA GLU A 62 -3.48 13.24 9.39
C GLU A 62 -2.70 12.35 10.37
N LYS A 63 -1.58 11.73 9.96
CA LYS A 63 -0.77 10.79 10.76
C LYS A 63 -1.61 9.70 11.44
N LYS A 64 -2.57 9.16 10.68
CA LYS A 64 -3.50 8.13 11.15
C LYS A 64 -3.00 6.71 10.90
N LEU A 65 -1.97 6.58 10.06
CA LEU A 65 -1.33 5.32 9.74
C LEU A 65 -0.30 4.96 10.82
N SER A 66 -0.04 3.67 11.00
CA SER A 66 1.05 3.22 11.84
C SER A 66 2.38 3.65 11.22
N LYS A 67 3.39 3.77 12.07
CA LYS A 67 4.76 4.10 11.64
C LYS A 67 5.26 3.24 10.47
N ALA A 68 4.94 1.94 10.46
CA ALA A 68 5.32 1.04 9.37
C ALA A 68 4.58 1.35 8.06
N ALA A 69 3.31 1.76 8.13
CA ALA A 69 2.56 2.19 6.96
C ALA A 69 3.03 3.57 6.47
N GLU A 70 3.32 4.50 7.38
CA GLU A 70 3.87 5.83 7.03
C GLU A 70 5.23 5.71 6.31
N GLU A 71 6.16 4.92 6.85
CA GLU A 71 7.49 4.71 6.27
C GLU A 71 7.45 4.07 4.87
N LEU A 72 6.39 3.33 4.55
CA LEU A 72 6.23 2.66 3.26
C LEU A 72 5.46 3.46 2.21
N LEU A 73 4.67 4.47 2.62
CA LEU A 73 3.61 5.03 1.77
C LEU A 73 3.56 6.57 1.68
N CYS A 74 4.24 7.34 2.55
CA CYS A 74 4.01 8.79 2.69
C CYS A 74 5.13 9.75 2.21
#